data_AF-A0A520ICJ1-F1
#
_entry.id   AF-A0A520ICJ1-F1
#
_cell.length_a   1.000
_cell.length_b   1.000
_cell.length_c   1.000
_cell.angle_alpha   90.00
_cell.angle_beta   90.00
_cell.angle_gamma   90.00
#
_symmetry.space_group_name_H-M   'P 1'
#
loop_
_entity.id
_entity.type
_entity.pdbx_description
1 polymer ?
#
loop_
_entity_poly.entity_id
_entity_poly.type
_entity_poly.pdbx_seq_one_letter_code
_entity_poly.pdbx_strand_id
1 'polypeptide(L)'
;MLNSLDLGISVFYILGILAIGLWAGISHRRKSKTGAAGEYFLAGKSLKWPAIGLALFATNISTVHLVSLAQSGFDSGLLNGNFEWMAAFTLILLALFF
;
A
#
# COMPACT_ATOMS: atom_id res chain seq x y z
N MET A 1 -23.15 -0.01 -17.14
CA MET A 1 -22.42 -0.79 -18.15
C MET A 1 -21.05 -0.17 -18.26
N LEU A 2 -19.97 -0.95 -18.20
CA LEU A 2 -18.61 -0.40 -18.29
C LEU A 2 -18.39 0.20 -19.68
N ASN A 3 -18.01 1.47 -19.73
CA ASN A 3 -17.70 2.13 -21.00
C ASN A 3 -16.33 1.64 -21.50
N SER A 4 -16.09 1.69 -22.81
CA SER A 4 -14.79 1.33 -23.39
C SER A 4 -13.63 2.14 -22.80
N LEU A 5 -13.90 3.38 -22.34
CA LEU A 5 -12.94 4.20 -21.61
C LEU A 5 -12.59 3.63 -20.22
N ASP A 6 -13.58 3.17 -19.44
CA ASP A 6 -13.36 2.58 -18.11
C ASP A 6 -12.50 1.32 -18.19
N LEU A 7 -12.76 0.51 -19.22
CA LEU A 7 -12.01 -0.72 -19.48
C LEU A 7 -10.58 -0.40 -19.91
N GLY A 8 -10.39 0.60 -20.79
CA GLY A 8 -9.08 1.07 -21.22
C GLY A 8 -8.22 1.56 -20.06
N ILE A 9 -8.78 2.36 -19.15
CA ILE A 9 -8.08 2.87 -17.96
C ILE A 9 -7.69 1.72 -17.03
N SER A 10 -8.61 0.76 -16.80
CA SER A 10 -8.37 -0.40 -15.92
C SER A 10 -7.24 -1.29 -16.45
N VAL A 11 -7.25 -1.60 -17.74
CA VAL A 11 -6.19 -2.40 -18.38
C VAL A 11 -4.85 -1.67 -18.33
N PHE A 12 -4.83 -0.37 -18.63
CA PHE A 12 -3.61 0.44 -18.56
C PHE A 12 -3.03 0.47 -17.14
N TYR A 13 -3.87 0.63 -16.12
CA TYR A 13 -3.46 0.61 -14.72
C TYR A 13 -2.80 -0.73 -14.33
N ILE A 14 -3.42 -1.86 -14.68
CA ILE A 14 -2.87 -3.19 -14.42
C ILE A 14 -1.53 -3.38 -15.12
N LEU A 15 -1.44 -3.02 -16.41
CA LEU A 15 -0.20 -3.12 -17.19
C LEU A 15 0.90 -2.22 -16.61
N GLY A 16 0.55 -1.02 -16.14
CA GLY A 16 1.49 -0.10 -15.49
C GLY A 16 2.09 -0.70 -14.21
N ILE A 17 1.26 -1.26 -13.34
CA ILE A 17 1.74 -1.93 -12.12
C ILE A 17 2.64 -3.12 -12.47
N LEU A 18 2.23 -3.96 -13.41
CA LEU A 18 3.03 -5.11 -13.86
C LEU A 18 4.37 -4.67 -14.46
N ALA A 19 4.38 -3.63 -15.29
CA ALA A 19 5.58 -3.09 -15.90
C ALA A 19 6.55 -2.56 -14.83
N ILE A 20 6.07 -1.80 -13.84
CA ILE A 20 6.88 -1.29 -12.73
C ILE A 20 7.43 -2.44 -11.90
N GLY A 21 6.60 -3.44 -11.57
CA GLY A 21 7.01 -4.61 -10.79
C GLY A 21 8.08 -5.45 -11.51
N LEU A 22 7.91 -5.70 -12.80
CA LEU A 22 8.88 -6.41 -13.63
C LEU A 22 10.17 -5.60 -13.79
N TRP A 23 10.07 -4.29 -14.04
CA TRP A 23 11.23 -3.42 -14.15
C TRP A 23 12.04 -3.37 -12.86
N ALA A 24 11.38 -3.22 -11.71
CA ALA A 24 12.02 -3.26 -10.40
C ALA A 24 12.68 -4.64 -10.15
N GLY A 25 11.98 -5.74 -10.44
CA GLY A 25 12.51 -7.10 -10.28
C GLY A 25 13.72 -7.39 -11.17
N ILE A 26 13.70 -6.95 -12.43
CA ILE A 26 14.81 -7.14 -13.37
C ILE A 26 15.99 -6.21 -13.03
N SER A 27 15.73 -4.96 -12.63
CA SER A 27 16.74 -3.99 -12.21
C SER A 27 17.50 -4.45 -10.97
N HIS A 28 16.79 -4.99 -9.97
CA HIS A 28 17.40 -5.60 -8.78
C HIS A 28 18.22 -6.86 -9.12
N ARG A 29 17.73 -7.74 -10.00
CA ARG A 29 18.51 -8.92 -10.45
C ARG A 29 19.80 -8.56 -11.18
N ARG A 30 19.85 -7.44 -11.92
CA ARG A 30 21.08 -6.98 -12.60
C ARG A 30 22.11 -6.40 -11.62
N LYS A 31 21.68 -5.83 -10.49
CA LYS A 31 22.55 -5.30 -9.43
C LYS A 31 23.00 -6.37 -8.42
N SER A 32 22.18 -7.40 -8.20
CA SER A 32 22.45 -8.49 -7.26
C SER A 32 23.37 -9.57 -7.86
N LYS A 33 24.64 -9.23 -8.09
CA LYS A 33 25.72 -10.24 -8.17
C LYS A 33 26.41 -10.48 -6.82
N THR A 34 26.02 -9.73 -5.78
CA THR A 34 26.63 -9.80 -4.43
C THR A 34 25.57 -9.48 -3.36
N GLY A 35 25.15 -10.48 -2.57
CA GLY A 35 24.47 -10.26 -1.27
C GLY A 35 22.94 -10.06 -1.28
N ALA A 36 22.18 -11.10 -1.66
CA ALA A 36 20.75 -11.01 -2.00
C ALA A 36 19.71 -10.89 -0.84
N ALA A 37 20.09 -10.71 0.42
CA ALA A 37 19.13 -10.60 1.53
C ALA A 37 19.01 -9.19 2.13
N GLY A 38 20.13 -8.47 2.28
CA GLY A 38 20.16 -7.15 2.93
C GLY A 38 19.61 -6.02 2.07
N GLU A 39 19.71 -6.12 0.74
CA GLU A 39 19.20 -5.08 -0.18
C GLU A 39 17.68 -5.12 -0.34
N TYR A 40 17.05 -6.29 -0.17
CA TYR A 40 15.60 -6.42 -0.22
C TYR A 40 14.92 -5.81 1.02
N PHE A 41 15.60 -5.81 2.17
CA PHE A 41 15.09 -5.20 3.40
C PHE A 41 15.37 -3.68 3.39
N LEU A 42 14.31 -2.86 3.36
CA LEU A 42 14.37 -1.38 3.38
C LEU A 42 15.23 -0.73 2.27
N ALA A 43 15.40 -1.38 1.11
CA ALA A 43 16.33 -0.93 0.07
C ALA A 43 17.74 -0.67 0.64
N GLY A 44 18.22 -1.55 1.52
CA GLY A 44 19.49 -1.38 2.23
C GLY A 44 19.50 -0.22 3.24
N LYS A 45 18.38 0.02 3.94
CA LYS A 45 18.14 1.15 4.87
C LYS A 45 18.14 2.56 4.22
N SER A 46 17.98 2.67 2.91
CA SER A 46 17.96 3.98 2.23
C SER A 46 16.57 4.63 2.16
N LEU A 47 15.50 3.90 2.53
CA LEU A 47 14.13 4.41 2.48
C LEU A 47 13.91 5.52 3.53
N LYS A 48 13.43 6.68 3.08
CA LYS A 48 13.06 7.80 3.97
C LYS A 48 11.79 7.47 4.76
N TRP A 49 11.67 8.04 5.96
CA TRP A 49 10.53 7.83 6.86
C TRP A 49 9.12 8.02 6.23
N PRO A 50 8.87 8.97 5.29
CA PRO A 50 7.54 9.11 4.70
C PRO A 50 7.19 7.95 3.76
N ALA A 51 8.19 7.40 3.05
CA ALA A 51 7.98 6.26 2.16
C ALA A 51 7.64 5.00 2.96
N ILE A 52 8.25 4.84 4.14
CA ILE A 52 7.94 3.74 5.07
C ILE A 52 6.51 3.88 5.59
N GLY A 53 6.10 5.07 6.04
CA GLY A 53 4.74 5.32 6.53
C GLY A 53 3.68 5.08 5.45
N LEU A 54 3.90 5.57 4.23
CA LEU A 54 2.98 5.34 3.11
C LEU A 54 2.90 3.86 2.71
N ALA A 55 4.02 3.14 2.74
CA ALA A 55 4.03 1.70 2.46
C ALA A 55 3.25 0.92 3.53
N LEU A 56 3.46 1.22 4.82
CA LEU A 56 2.72 0.60 5.92
C LEU A 56 1.22 0.86 5.80
N PHE A 57 0.82 2.11 5.52
CA PHE A 57 -0.57 2.47 5.29
C PHE A 57 -1.17 1.73 4.09
N ALA A 58 -0.47 1.72 2.95
CA ALA A 58 -0.90 1.02 1.75
C ALA A 58 -1.03 -0.49 1.95
N THR A 59 -0.20 -1.10 2.80
CA THR A 59 -0.31 -2.54 3.14
C THR A 59 -1.46 -2.84 4.10
N ASN A 60 -1.94 -1.85 4.86
CA ASN A 60 -3.02 -2.03 5.81
C ASN A 60 -4.41 -1.84 5.17
N ILE A 61 -4.54 -0.95 4.19
CA ILE A 61 -5.82 -0.67 3.53
C ILE A 61 -6.05 -1.62 2.35
N SER A 62 -7.12 -2.42 2.46
CA SER A 62 -7.54 -3.34 1.40
C SER A 62 -8.85 -2.88 0.71
N THR A 63 -9.14 -3.44 -0.46
CA THR A 63 -10.40 -3.18 -1.18
C THR A 63 -11.63 -3.63 -0.37
N VAL A 64 -11.51 -4.74 0.37
CA VAL A 64 -12.55 -5.24 1.27
C VAL A 64 -12.77 -4.26 2.42
N HIS A 65 -11.69 -3.69 2.97
CA HIS A 65 -11.78 -2.68 4.02
C HIS A 65 -12.60 -1.46 3.57
N LEU A 66 -12.36 -0.97 2.35
CA LEU A 66 -13.10 0.18 1.80
C LEU A 66 -14.60 -0.12 1.61
N VAL A 67 -14.94 -1.29 1.07
CA VAL A 67 -16.35 -1.69 0.88
C VAL A 67 -17.05 -1.90 2.21
N SER A 68 -16.38 -2.56 3.16
CA SER A 68 -16.91 -2.78 4.51
C SER A 68 -17.12 -1.47 5.27
N LEU A 69 -16.19 -0.52 5.14
CA LEU A 69 -16.30 0.79 5.77
C LEU A 69 -17.48 1.58 5.17
N ALA A 70 -17.63 1.55 3.84
CA ALA A 70 -18.74 2.19 3.15
C ALA A 70 -20.10 1.61 3.57
N GLN A 71 -20.21 0.28 3.68
CA GLN A 71 -21.43 -0.38 4.18
C GLN A 71 -21.72 0.03 5.63
N SER A 72 -20.71 -0.03 6.51
CA SER A 72 -20.90 0.33 7.91
C SER A 72 -21.26 1.82 8.11
N GLY A 73 -20.79 2.68 7.21
CA GLY A 73 -21.17 4.09 7.15
C GLY A 73 -22.63 4.29 6.72
N PHE A 74 -23.17 3.41 5.88
CA PHE A 74 -24.58 3.40 5.51
C PHE A 74 -25.47 2.90 6.66
N ASP A 75 -25.06 1.81 7.34
CA ASP A 75 -25.86 1.17 8.39
C ASP A 75 -25.82 1.93 9.73
N SER A 76 -24.63 2.37 10.15
CA SER A 76 -24.35 2.89 11.50
C SER A 76 -23.84 4.33 11.49
N GLY A 77 -23.76 4.96 10.31
CA GLY A 77 -23.22 6.31 10.16
C GLY A 77 -21.73 6.39 10.50
N LEU A 78 -21.30 7.54 11.03
CA LEU A 78 -19.90 7.85 11.33
C LEU A 78 -19.33 7.13 12.57
N LEU A 79 -20.15 6.32 13.26
CA LEU A 79 -19.77 5.67 14.52
C LEU A 79 -18.52 4.79 14.36
N ASN A 80 -18.47 4.01 13.26
CA ASN A 80 -17.33 3.16 12.96
C ASN A 80 -16.10 3.95 12.48
N GLY A 81 -16.29 5.15 11.95
CA GLY A 81 -15.18 6.04 11.57
C GLY A 81 -14.34 6.51 12.76
N ASN A 82 -14.90 6.50 13.97
CA ASN A 82 -14.16 6.84 15.18
C ASN A 82 -13.04 5.82 15.50
N PHE A 83 -13.19 4.55 15.08
CA PHE A 83 -12.13 3.55 15.22
C PHE A 83 -10.94 3.85 14.30
N GLU A 84 -11.21 4.28 13.06
CA GLU A 84 -10.17 4.69 12.11
C GLU A 84 -9.39 5.93 12.59
N TRP A 85 -10.08 6.90 13.19
CA TRP A 85 -9.41 8.07 13.76
C TRP A 85 -8.51 7.71 14.95
N MET A 86 -8.90 6.71 15.73
CA MET A 86 -8.11 6.24 16.85
C MET A 86 -6.93 5.37 16.42
N ALA A 87 -6.97 4.78 15.22
CA ALA A 87 -5.87 4.01 14.65
C ALA A 87 -4.58 4.84 14.54
N ALA A 88 -4.67 6.13 14.17
CA ALA A 88 -3.51 7.02 14.08
C ALA A 88 -2.78 7.15 15.43
N PHE A 89 -3.52 7.28 16.53
CA PHE A 89 -2.94 7.35 17.88
C PHE A 89 -2.28 6.03 18.28
N THR A 90 -2.91 4.89 17.97
CA THR A 90 -2.32 3.58 18.25
C THR A 90 -1.04 3.33 17.45
N LEU A 91 -0.96 3.82 16.20
CA LEU A 91 0.24 3.72 15.38
C LEU A 91 1.39 4.57 15.92
N ILE A 92 1.10 5.77 16.44
CA ILE A 92 2.10 6.62 17.10
C ILE A 92 2.62 5.94 18.37
N LEU A 93 1.73 5.39 19.20
CA LEU A 93 2.13 4.65 20.41
C LEU A 93 2.98 3.41 20.09
N LEU A 94 2.59 2.66 19.06
CA LEU A 94 3.36 1.51 18.59
C LEU A 94 4.77 1.93 18.15
N ALA A 95 4.88 3.00 17.35
CA ALA A 95 6.16 3.52 16.88
C ALA A 95 7.03 4.14 17.99
N LEU A 96 6.45 4.53 19.11
CA LEU A 96 7.19 5.05 20.26
C LEU A 96 7.75 3.91 21.14
N PHE A 97 7.02 2.79 21.21
CA PHE A 97 7.37 1.66 22.08
C PHE A 97 8.31 0.65 21.40
N PHE A 98 8.25 0.53 20.07
CA PHE A 98 9.08 -0.36 19.25
C PHE A 98 10.09 0.42 18.42
#